data_AF-A0A4Q5QUY4-F1
#
_entry.id   AF-A0A4Q5QUY4-F1
#
_cell.length_a   1.000
_cell.length_b   1.000
_cell.length_c   1.000
_cell.angle_alpha   90.00
_cell.angle_beta   90.00
_cell.angle_gamma   90.00
#
_symmetry.space_group_name_H-M   'P 1'
#
loop_
_entity.id
_entity.type
_entity.pdbx_description
1 polymer ?
#
loop_
_entity_poly.entity_id
_entity_poly.type
_entity_poly.pdbx_seq_one_letter_code
_entity_poly.pdbx_strand_id
1 'polypeptide(L)'
;MIQLFNWRTGLAIVAIAIVSGTIFYSQFLARKIAKEERLRVEQWVEAGKLLMIDQTGVSDKLAGIIISENKTIPIIVTDERGEILDHVNLDSASVRNDSGYVARKMKEFKAENPSVEWNNPSDSTERNIYYYGHTSLLNQVKYYPLVQLLIISLFIIITITALSSRYQSVQNQVWAGMAKETAHQLGTPLSSLHGWVEMLKDNPDNEMMVQEMSKDVERLRLVSDRFGKIGSTPQLESHDILSQVNSMVEYIRKRAPGKVKFSVDSHGSNVLIARISPPLFD
;
A
#
# COMPACT_ATOMS: atom_id res chain seq x y z
N MET A 1 -16.02 31.78 -11.26
CA MET A 1 -16.20 30.72 -12.28
C MET A 1 -15.10 29.70 -12.04
N ILE A 2 -15.43 28.54 -11.46
CA ILE A 2 -14.44 27.57 -11.00
C ILE A 2 -13.78 26.97 -12.24
N GLN A 3 -12.46 27.16 -12.38
CA GLN A 3 -11.65 26.59 -13.45
C GLN A 3 -11.49 25.08 -13.17
N LEU A 4 -12.58 24.33 -13.37
CA LEU A 4 -12.68 22.88 -13.07
C LEU A 4 -11.80 22.03 -14.01
N PHE A 5 -11.26 22.64 -15.07
CA PHE A 5 -10.46 21.98 -16.08
C PHE A 5 -8.98 22.32 -15.91
N ASN A 6 -8.36 21.67 -14.93
CA ASN A 6 -6.90 21.59 -14.85
C ASN A 6 -6.47 20.28 -15.50
N TRP A 7 -5.31 20.22 -16.14
CA TRP A 7 -4.85 18.98 -16.80
C TRP A 7 -4.86 17.76 -15.85
N ARG A 8 -4.67 18.01 -14.55
CA ARG A 8 -4.79 17.02 -13.46
C ARG A 8 -6.20 16.43 -13.33
N THR A 9 -7.24 17.25 -13.40
CA THR A 9 -8.63 16.76 -13.36
C THR A 9 -8.97 16.01 -14.63
N GLY A 10 -8.46 16.46 -15.79
CA GLY A 10 -8.56 15.73 -17.05
C GLY A 10 -7.97 14.31 -16.99
N LEU A 11 -6.74 14.18 -16.48
CA LEU A 11 -6.09 12.87 -16.30
C LEU A 11 -6.87 11.95 -15.34
N ALA A 12 -7.39 12.50 -14.24
CA ALA A 12 -8.18 11.73 -13.28
C ALA A 12 -9.46 11.18 -13.94
N ILE A 13 -10.16 11.99 -14.74
CA ILE A 13 -11.36 11.56 -15.47
C ILE A 13 -11.01 10.45 -16.46
N VAL A 14 -9.91 10.58 -17.22
CA VAL A 14 -9.45 9.55 -18.16
C VAL A 14 -9.13 8.25 -17.43
N ALA A 15 -8.43 8.31 -16.30
CA ALA A 15 -8.11 7.13 -15.50
C ALA A 15 -9.38 6.43 -14.99
N ILE A 16 -10.35 7.18 -14.46
CA ILE A 16 -11.63 6.66 -14.00
C ILE A 16 -12.41 6.02 -15.16
N ALA A 17 -12.42 6.66 -16.33
CA ALA A 17 -13.09 6.14 -17.52
C ALA A 17 -12.47 4.83 -17.99
N ILE A 18 -11.13 4.72 -17.99
CA ILE A 18 -10.42 3.48 -18.35
C ILE A 18 -10.79 2.37 -17.38
N VAL A 19 -10.66 2.60 -16.06
CA VAL A 19 -10.97 1.59 -15.03
C VAL A 19 -12.42 1.13 -15.12
N SER A 20 -13.36 2.08 -15.24
CA SER A 20 -14.79 1.78 -15.37
C SER A 20 -15.09 1.01 -16.65
N GLY A 21 -14.48 1.41 -17.76
CA GLY A 21 -14.61 0.74 -19.05
C GLY A 21 -14.07 -0.70 -19.02
N THR A 22 -12.92 -0.92 -18.38
CA THR A 22 -12.36 -2.27 -18.24
C THR A 22 -13.24 -3.17 -17.37
N ILE A 23 -13.75 -2.67 -16.24
CA ILE A 23 -14.69 -3.42 -15.39
C ILE A 23 -15.94 -3.80 -16.18
N PHE A 24 -16.55 -2.83 -16.87
CA PHE A 24 -17.75 -3.06 -17.66
C PHE A 24 -17.50 -4.10 -18.76
N TYR A 25 -16.40 -3.96 -19.50
CA TYR A 25 -16.04 -4.90 -20.57
C TYR A 25 -15.78 -6.31 -20.03
N SER A 26 -15.09 -6.44 -18.90
CA SER A 26 -14.84 -7.74 -18.25
C SER A 26 -16.15 -8.42 -17.82
N GLN A 27 -17.09 -7.67 -17.24
CA GLN A 27 -18.41 -8.18 -16.88
C GLN A 27 -19.21 -8.61 -18.12
N PHE A 28 -19.16 -7.82 -19.19
CA PHE A 28 -19.78 -8.18 -20.46
C PHE A 28 -19.20 -9.49 -21.02
N LEU A 29 -17.88 -9.62 -21.02
CA LEU A 29 -17.19 -10.81 -21.53
C LEU A 29 -17.50 -12.04 -20.67
N ALA A 30 -17.50 -11.90 -19.33
CA ALA A 30 -17.88 -12.98 -18.42
C ALA A 30 -19.32 -13.46 -18.69
N ARG A 31 -20.28 -12.56 -18.89
CA ARG A 31 -21.66 -12.94 -19.22
C ARG A 31 -21.76 -13.66 -20.57
N LYS A 32 -20.99 -13.20 -21.57
CA LYS A 32 -20.94 -13.84 -22.89
C LYS A 32 -20.39 -15.27 -22.78
N ILE A 33 -19.28 -15.45 -22.06
CA ILE A 33 -18.67 -16.76 -21.83
C ILE A 33 -19.63 -17.66 -21.04
N ALA A 34 -20.26 -17.19 -19.98
CA ALA A 34 -21.21 -17.98 -19.19
C ALA A 34 -22.40 -18.48 -20.03
N LYS A 35 -22.91 -17.65 -20.96
CA LYS A 35 -23.96 -18.06 -21.89
C LYS A 35 -23.48 -19.15 -22.85
N GLU A 36 -22.26 -19.03 -23.35
CA GLU A 36 -21.65 -20.02 -24.24
C GLU A 36 -21.35 -21.34 -23.52
N GLU A 37 -20.86 -21.29 -22.28
CA GLU A 37 -20.67 -22.46 -21.42
C GLU A 37 -21.98 -23.19 -21.17
N ARG A 38 -23.07 -22.47 -20.86
CA ARG A 38 -24.39 -23.08 -20.72
C ARG A 38 -24.82 -23.82 -21.99
N LEU A 39 -24.67 -23.19 -23.15
CA LEU A 39 -25.02 -23.82 -24.43
C LEU A 39 -24.21 -25.09 -24.68
N ARG A 40 -22.92 -25.08 -24.34
CA ARG A 40 -22.06 -26.27 -24.45
C ARG A 40 -22.49 -27.38 -23.49
N VAL A 41 -22.93 -27.06 -22.28
CA VAL A 41 -23.50 -28.04 -21.35
C VAL A 41 -24.80 -28.62 -21.90
N GLU A 42 -25.70 -27.79 -22.43
CA GLU A 42 -26.94 -28.26 -23.06
C GLU A 42 -26.66 -29.21 -24.24
N GLN A 43 -25.67 -28.89 -25.08
CA GLN A 43 -25.20 -29.76 -26.16
C GLN A 43 -24.58 -31.07 -25.64
N TRP A 44 -23.80 -31.00 -24.56
CA TRP A 44 -23.20 -32.16 -23.92
C TRP A 44 -24.27 -33.11 -23.35
N VAL A 45 -25.31 -32.57 -22.72
CA VAL A 45 -26.45 -33.34 -22.21
C VAL A 45 -27.23 -33.99 -23.35
N GLU A 46 -27.52 -33.27 -24.44
CA GLU A 46 -28.24 -33.83 -25.59
C GLU A 46 -27.42 -34.91 -26.31
N ALA A 47 -26.09 -34.75 -26.40
CA ALA A 47 -25.20 -35.80 -26.91
C ALA A 47 -25.22 -37.06 -26.02
N GLY A 48 -25.19 -36.90 -24.70
CA GLY A 48 -25.33 -38.02 -23.75
C GLY A 48 -26.65 -38.77 -23.94
N LYS A 49 -27.75 -38.03 -24.12
CA LYS A 49 -29.07 -38.59 -24.41
C LYS A 49 -29.09 -39.39 -25.72
N LEU A 50 -28.46 -38.89 -26.79
CA LEU A 50 -28.41 -39.60 -28.07
C LEU A 50 -27.78 -40.99 -27.92
N LEU A 51 -26.71 -41.11 -27.14
CA LEU A 51 -26.06 -42.41 -26.87
C LEU A 51 -26.93 -43.39 -26.08
N MET A 52 -27.90 -42.89 -25.30
CA MET A 52 -28.79 -43.75 -24.50
C MET A 52 -30.04 -44.18 -25.28
N ILE A 53 -30.51 -43.36 -26.23
CA ILE A 53 -31.79 -43.56 -26.94
C ILE A 53 -31.60 -44.13 -28.35
N ASP A 54 -30.55 -43.74 -29.08
CA ASP A 54 -30.32 -44.16 -30.47
C ASP A 54 -29.80 -45.60 -30.53
N GLN A 55 -30.69 -46.56 -30.79
CA GLN A 55 -30.34 -47.97 -30.94
C GLN A 55 -29.70 -48.30 -32.30
N THR A 56 -29.68 -47.35 -33.25
CA THR A 56 -29.14 -47.56 -34.60
C THR A 56 -27.63 -47.31 -34.71
N GLY A 57 -27.05 -46.62 -33.71
CA GLY A 57 -25.63 -46.27 -33.65
C GLY A 57 -25.19 -45.18 -34.65
N VAL A 58 -26.11 -44.60 -35.42
CA VAL A 58 -25.80 -43.59 -36.44
C VAL A 58 -25.27 -42.30 -35.80
N SER A 59 -25.76 -41.96 -34.61
CA SER A 59 -25.41 -40.72 -33.91
C SER A 59 -24.19 -40.85 -33.00
N ASP A 60 -23.69 -42.07 -32.75
CA ASP A 60 -22.69 -42.37 -31.72
C ASP A 60 -21.38 -41.60 -31.93
N LYS A 61 -20.93 -41.53 -33.18
CA LYS A 61 -19.68 -40.82 -33.51
C LYS A 61 -19.79 -39.33 -33.20
N LEU A 62 -20.91 -38.70 -33.53
CA LEU A 62 -21.13 -37.27 -33.29
C LEU A 62 -21.26 -36.99 -31.80
N ALA A 63 -22.07 -37.79 -31.09
CA ALA A 63 -22.25 -37.65 -29.66
C ALA A 63 -20.94 -37.87 -28.88
N GLY A 64 -20.16 -38.89 -29.25
CA GLY A 64 -18.83 -39.13 -28.68
C GLY A 64 -17.86 -37.96 -28.88
N ILE A 65 -17.86 -37.32 -30.06
CA ILE A 65 -17.05 -36.12 -30.31
C ILE A 65 -17.47 -34.98 -29.36
N ILE A 66 -18.78 -34.70 -29.24
CA ILE A 66 -19.29 -33.63 -28.37
C ILE A 66 -18.90 -33.87 -26.91
N ILE A 67 -19.06 -35.11 -26.43
CA ILE A 67 -18.74 -35.47 -25.04
C ILE A 67 -17.23 -35.36 -24.78
N SER A 68 -16.40 -35.88 -25.69
CA SER A 68 -14.94 -35.90 -25.53
C SER A 68 -14.27 -34.52 -25.69
N GLU A 69 -14.90 -33.59 -26.42
CA GLU A 69 -14.40 -32.21 -26.55
C GLU A 69 -14.72 -31.34 -25.33
N ASN A 70 -15.62 -31.76 -24.44
CA ASN A 70 -15.76 -31.10 -23.14
C ASN A 70 -14.59 -31.44 -22.21
N LYS A 71 -13.52 -30.65 -22.30
CA LYS A 71 -12.30 -30.83 -21.50
C LYS A 71 -12.21 -29.91 -20.27
N THR A 72 -13.13 -28.96 -20.14
CA THR A 72 -12.96 -27.84 -19.20
C THR A 72 -14.17 -27.54 -18.34
N ILE A 73 -15.40 -27.87 -18.79
CA ILE A 73 -16.60 -27.58 -18.00
C ILE A 73 -16.81 -28.74 -17.02
N PRO A 74 -16.74 -28.48 -15.71
CA PRO A 74 -17.01 -29.50 -14.71
C PRO A 74 -18.52 -29.77 -14.64
N ILE A 75 -18.89 -31.04 -14.72
CA ILE A 75 -20.29 -31.50 -14.74
C ILE A 75 -20.45 -32.61 -13.71
N ILE A 76 -21.52 -32.57 -12.93
CA ILE A 76 -21.95 -33.64 -12.02
C ILE A 76 -23.36 -34.05 -12.41
N VAL A 77 -23.57 -35.35 -12.55
CA VAL A 77 -24.85 -35.95 -12.94
C VAL A 77 -25.47 -36.61 -11.72
N THR A 78 -26.74 -36.34 -11.47
CA THR A 78 -27.52 -37.03 -10.43
C THR A 78 -28.78 -37.65 -11.00
N ASP A 79 -29.32 -38.64 -10.28
CA ASP A 79 -30.66 -39.16 -10.52
C ASP A 79 -31.76 -38.21 -9.98
N GLU A 80 -33.01 -38.64 -10.07
CA GLU A 80 -34.18 -37.89 -9.59
C GLU A 80 -34.23 -37.73 -8.06
N ARG A 81 -33.48 -38.55 -7.32
CA ARG A 81 -33.38 -38.53 -5.86
C ARG A 81 -32.23 -37.64 -5.39
N GLY A 82 -31.37 -37.19 -6.32
CA GLY A 82 -30.19 -36.40 -6.05
C GLY A 82 -28.96 -37.22 -5.68
N GLU A 83 -28.98 -38.53 -5.92
CA GLU A 83 -27.81 -39.40 -5.80
C GLU A 83 -26.88 -39.18 -6.98
N ILE A 84 -25.57 -39.09 -6.70
CA ILE A 84 -24.57 -38.78 -7.72
C ILE A 84 -24.33 -40.03 -8.57
N LEU A 85 -24.61 -39.93 -9.87
CA LEU A 85 -24.38 -40.99 -10.85
C LEU A 85 -22.97 -40.93 -11.42
N ASP A 86 -22.52 -39.74 -11.83
CA ASP A 86 -21.22 -39.55 -12.46
C ASP A 86 -20.72 -38.11 -12.34
N HIS A 87 -19.44 -37.88 -12.66
CA HIS A 87 -18.83 -36.57 -12.71
C HIS A 87 -17.74 -36.47 -13.79
N VAL A 88 -17.58 -35.28 -14.36
CA VAL A 88 -16.64 -35.00 -15.45
C VAL A 88 -15.86 -33.72 -15.12
N ASN A 89 -14.57 -33.69 -15.51
CA ASN A 89 -13.66 -32.55 -15.36
C ASN A 89 -13.52 -32.01 -13.91
N LEU A 90 -13.60 -32.90 -12.92
CA LEU A 90 -13.21 -32.61 -11.54
C LEU A 90 -11.76 -33.03 -11.26
N ASP A 91 -11.13 -32.40 -10.27
CA ASP A 91 -9.77 -32.78 -9.84
C ASP A 91 -9.74 -34.22 -9.28
N SER A 92 -9.09 -35.11 -10.02
CA SER A 92 -9.01 -36.53 -9.68
C SER A 92 -8.30 -36.81 -8.34
N ALA A 93 -7.37 -35.95 -7.92
CA ALA A 93 -6.71 -36.10 -6.63
C ALA A 93 -7.68 -35.81 -5.48
N SER A 94 -8.43 -34.70 -5.58
CA SER A 94 -9.46 -34.33 -4.60
C SER A 94 -10.59 -35.35 -4.52
N VAL A 95 -11.06 -35.88 -5.67
CA VAL A 95 -12.10 -36.93 -5.69
C VAL A 95 -11.66 -38.20 -4.96
N ARG A 96 -10.39 -38.63 -5.12
CA ARG A 96 -9.88 -39.84 -4.44
C ARG A 96 -9.64 -39.64 -2.95
N ASN A 97 -9.20 -38.45 -2.55
CA ASN A 97 -8.73 -38.20 -1.18
C ASN A 97 -9.83 -37.68 -0.24
N ASP A 98 -10.94 -37.16 -0.78
CA ASP A 98 -12.01 -36.56 -0.01
C ASP A 98 -13.39 -37.04 -0.49
N SER A 99 -13.96 -37.98 0.27
CA SER A 99 -15.30 -38.55 0.00
C SER A 99 -16.43 -37.53 -0.09
N GLY A 100 -16.29 -36.34 0.54
CA GLY A 100 -17.29 -35.28 0.50
C GLY A 100 -17.07 -34.27 -0.62
N TYR A 101 -15.98 -34.35 -1.39
CA TYR A 101 -15.59 -33.33 -2.36
C TYR A 101 -16.64 -33.12 -3.46
N VAL A 102 -17.10 -34.21 -4.10
CA VAL A 102 -18.07 -34.14 -5.20
C VAL A 102 -19.41 -33.58 -4.72
N ALA A 103 -19.87 -34.00 -3.54
CA ALA A 103 -21.10 -33.48 -2.94
C ALA A 103 -21.01 -31.97 -2.61
N ARG A 104 -19.86 -31.48 -2.15
CA ARG A 104 -19.64 -30.03 -1.95
C ARG A 104 -19.61 -29.28 -3.28
N LYS A 105 -18.92 -29.82 -4.30
CA LYS A 105 -18.89 -29.23 -5.64
C LYS A 105 -20.28 -29.16 -6.28
N MET A 106 -21.10 -30.18 -6.09
CA MET A 106 -22.50 -30.16 -6.54
C MET A 106 -23.29 -29.01 -5.89
N LYS A 107 -23.13 -28.80 -4.57
CA LYS A 107 -23.77 -27.66 -3.87
C LYS A 107 -23.27 -26.31 -4.40
N GLU A 108 -21.98 -26.18 -4.68
CA GLU A 108 -21.39 -24.99 -5.30
C GLU A 108 -21.99 -24.76 -6.69
N PHE A 109 -21.99 -25.77 -7.56
CA PHE A 109 -22.50 -25.67 -8.93
C PHE A 109 -23.99 -25.32 -8.97
N LYS A 110 -24.77 -25.89 -8.04
CA LYS A 110 -26.20 -25.56 -7.87
C LYS A 110 -26.44 -24.11 -7.46
N ALA A 111 -25.50 -23.48 -6.74
CA ALA A 111 -25.58 -22.07 -6.37
C ALA A 111 -25.06 -21.14 -7.48
N GLU A 112 -24.11 -21.61 -8.30
CA GLU A 112 -23.52 -20.84 -9.39
C GLU A 112 -24.43 -20.76 -10.62
N ASN A 113 -25.03 -21.88 -11.03
CA ASN A 113 -25.76 -21.98 -12.28
C ASN A 113 -27.07 -22.77 -12.13
N PRO A 114 -28.13 -22.43 -12.88
CA PRO A 114 -29.32 -23.28 -12.98
C PRO A 114 -28.97 -24.61 -13.65
N SER A 115 -29.42 -25.73 -13.07
CA SER A 115 -29.21 -27.06 -13.61
C SER A 115 -29.80 -27.22 -15.02
N VAL A 116 -29.27 -28.18 -15.76
CA VAL A 116 -29.87 -28.70 -16.99
C VAL A 116 -30.52 -30.03 -16.63
N GLU A 117 -31.75 -30.25 -17.06
CA GLU A 117 -32.51 -31.46 -16.72
C GLU A 117 -32.82 -32.26 -17.97
N TRP A 118 -32.73 -33.58 -17.84
CA TRP A 118 -33.17 -34.52 -18.85
C TRP A 118 -34.28 -35.41 -18.28
N ASN A 119 -35.42 -35.44 -18.96
CA ASN A 119 -36.51 -36.35 -18.65
C ASN A 119 -36.52 -37.48 -19.68
N ASN A 120 -36.65 -38.72 -19.21
CA ASN A 120 -36.83 -39.86 -20.11
C ASN A 120 -38.18 -39.72 -20.86
N PRO A 121 -38.19 -39.76 -22.21
CA PRO A 121 -39.43 -39.67 -22.99
C PRO A 121 -40.39 -40.85 -22.79
N SER A 122 -39.87 -42.01 -22.35
CA SER A 122 -40.62 -43.25 -22.17
C SER A 122 -41.08 -43.47 -20.73
N ASP A 123 -40.41 -42.87 -19.75
CA ASP A 123 -40.79 -42.93 -18.33
C ASP A 123 -40.61 -41.55 -17.67
N SER A 124 -41.73 -40.91 -17.31
CA SER A 124 -41.70 -39.59 -16.65
C SER A 124 -41.10 -39.60 -15.23
N THR A 125 -40.87 -40.77 -14.65
CA THR A 125 -40.28 -40.93 -13.31
C THR A 125 -38.76 -40.98 -13.31
N GLU A 126 -38.13 -41.22 -14.47
CA GLU A 126 -36.67 -41.20 -14.63
C GLU A 126 -36.21 -39.82 -15.12
N ARG A 127 -35.41 -39.14 -14.29
CA ARG A 127 -34.82 -37.84 -14.62
C ARG A 127 -33.36 -37.80 -14.19
N ASN A 128 -32.50 -37.31 -15.08
CA ASN A 128 -31.14 -36.93 -14.71
C ASN A 128 -31.02 -35.41 -14.59
N ILE A 129 -30.34 -34.96 -13.54
CA ILE A 129 -30.08 -33.55 -13.28
C ILE A 129 -28.57 -33.30 -13.42
N TYR A 130 -28.22 -32.31 -14.24
CA TYR A 130 -26.85 -31.96 -14.55
C TYR A 130 -26.50 -30.62 -13.88
N TYR A 131 -25.57 -30.69 -12.92
CA TYR A 131 -25.00 -29.53 -12.25
C TYR A 131 -23.65 -29.19 -12.86
N TYR A 132 -23.42 -27.93 -13.23
CA TYR A 132 -22.18 -27.51 -13.85
C TYR A 132 -21.59 -26.26 -13.19
N GLY A 133 -20.26 -26.23 -13.11
CA GLY A 133 -19.51 -25.11 -12.54
C GLY A 133 -18.92 -24.21 -13.61
N HIS A 134 -18.38 -23.07 -13.18
CA HIS A 134 -17.63 -22.17 -14.05
C HIS A 134 -16.28 -22.77 -14.49
N THR A 135 -15.88 -22.51 -15.74
CA THR A 135 -14.52 -22.84 -16.18
C THR A 135 -13.48 -21.93 -15.53
N SER A 136 -12.21 -22.35 -15.58
CA SER A 136 -11.09 -21.49 -15.17
C SER A 136 -11.07 -20.17 -15.95
N LEU A 137 -11.41 -20.19 -17.25
CA LEU A 137 -11.44 -19.00 -18.09
C LEU A 137 -12.52 -18.00 -17.63
N LEU A 138 -13.75 -18.47 -17.39
CA LEU A 138 -14.82 -17.61 -16.90
C LEU A 138 -14.45 -16.98 -15.55
N ASN A 139 -13.89 -17.77 -14.63
CA ASN A 139 -13.43 -17.25 -13.34
C ASN A 139 -12.30 -16.22 -13.51
N GLN A 140 -11.31 -16.47 -14.34
CA GLN A 140 -10.23 -15.51 -14.63
C GLN A 140 -10.79 -14.17 -15.14
N VAL A 141 -11.72 -14.20 -16.11
CA VAL A 141 -12.33 -12.98 -16.65
C VAL A 141 -13.21 -12.27 -15.61
N LYS A 142 -13.91 -13.01 -14.75
CA LYS A 142 -14.74 -12.45 -13.67
C LYS A 142 -13.92 -11.73 -12.61
N TYR A 143 -12.76 -12.29 -12.23
CA TYR A 143 -11.92 -11.77 -11.15
C TYR A 143 -10.78 -10.84 -11.61
N TYR A 144 -10.47 -10.81 -12.90
CA TYR A 144 -9.44 -9.94 -13.48
C TYR A 144 -9.52 -8.47 -13.01
N PRO A 145 -10.70 -7.83 -12.94
CA PRO A 145 -10.78 -6.44 -12.49
C PRO A 145 -10.34 -6.22 -11.04
N LEU A 146 -10.49 -7.21 -10.15
CA LEU A 146 -10.03 -7.09 -8.76
C LEU A 146 -8.50 -7.05 -8.67
N VAL A 147 -7.83 -7.90 -9.45
CA VAL A 147 -6.37 -7.91 -9.54
C VAL A 147 -5.86 -6.58 -10.10
N GLN A 148 -6.52 -6.05 -11.14
CA GLN A 148 -6.20 -4.74 -11.70
C GLN A 148 -6.36 -3.62 -10.67
N LEU A 149 -7.46 -3.61 -9.91
CA LEU A 149 -7.67 -2.61 -8.85
C LEU A 149 -6.60 -2.69 -7.77
N LEU A 150 -6.19 -3.89 -7.36
CA LEU A 150 -5.11 -4.08 -6.39
C LEU A 150 -3.80 -3.46 -6.89
N ILE A 151 -3.43 -3.71 -8.15
CA ILE A 151 -2.22 -3.15 -8.76
C ILE A 151 -2.30 -1.63 -8.83
N ILE A 152 -3.43 -1.07 -9.28
CA ILE A 152 -3.65 0.37 -9.34
C ILE A 152 -3.56 1.00 -7.94
N SER A 153 -4.19 0.40 -6.94
CA SER A 153 -4.14 0.86 -5.55
C SER A 153 -2.71 0.88 -5.02
N LEU A 154 -1.90 -0.13 -5.32
CA LEU A 154 -0.48 -0.16 -4.96
C LEU A 154 0.27 1.03 -5.57
N PHE A 155 0.09 1.28 -6.87
CA PHE A 155 0.71 2.43 -7.54
C PHE A 155 0.25 3.78 -6.97
N ILE A 156 -1.03 3.91 -6.63
CA ILE A 156 -1.57 5.12 -5.99
C ILE A 156 -0.89 5.36 -4.64
N ILE A 157 -0.78 4.32 -3.80
CA ILE A 157 -0.12 4.43 -2.49
C ILE A 157 1.33 4.89 -2.65
N ILE A 158 2.10 4.20 -3.51
CA ILE A 158 3.51 4.54 -3.77
C ILE A 158 3.63 5.99 -4.26
N THR A 159 2.77 6.39 -5.20
CA THR A 159 2.79 7.73 -5.79
C THR A 159 2.46 8.80 -4.74
N ILE A 160 1.44 8.57 -3.91
CA ILE A 160 1.06 9.50 -2.84
C ILE A 160 2.20 9.63 -1.82
N THR A 161 2.80 8.52 -1.38
CA THR A 161 3.92 8.53 -0.43
C THR A 161 5.14 9.25 -1.00
N ALA A 162 5.48 8.99 -2.27
CA ALA A 162 6.59 9.67 -2.92
C ALA A 162 6.34 11.18 -3.06
N LEU A 163 5.13 11.59 -3.45
CA LEU A 163 4.74 12.99 -3.57
C LEU A 163 4.73 13.70 -2.21
N SER A 164 4.21 13.06 -1.16
CA SER A 164 4.18 13.63 0.18
C SER A 164 5.59 13.78 0.74
N SER A 165 6.45 12.77 0.57
CA SER A 165 7.86 12.83 0.96
C SER A 165 8.59 13.95 0.24
N ARG A 166 8.35 14.12 -1.08
CA ARG A 166 8.94 15.22 -1.86
C ARG A 166 8.47 16.57 -1.37
N TYR A 167 7.17 16.72 -1.08
CA TYR A 167 6.62 17.99 -0.58
C TYR A 167 7.23 18.38 0.77
N GLN A 168 7.29 17.45 1.72
CA GLN A 168 7.92 17.68 3.02
C GLN A 168 9.42 18.01 2.89
N SER A 169 10.14 17.29 2.02
CA SER A 169 11.57 17.55 1.77
C SER A 169 11.80 18.96 1.22
N VAL A 170 10.98 19.40 0.26
CA VAL A 170 11.08 20.75 -0.32
C VAL A 170 10.78 21.81 0.75
N GLN A 171 9.73 21.60 1.55
CA GLN A 171 9.40 22.52 2.64
C GLN A 171 10.53 22.63 3.67
N ASN A 172 11.09 21.50 4.10
CA ASN A 172 12.23 21.47 5.03
C ASN A 172 13.45 22.19 4.46
N GLN A 173 13.72 22.03 3.15
CA GLN A 173 14.81 22.72 2.47
C GLN A 173 14.59 24.24 2.42
N VAL A 174 13.35 24.68 2.14
CA VAL A 174 13.00 26.11 2.17
C VAL A 174 13.15 26.67 3.58
N TRP A 175 12.72 25.94 4.61
CA TRP A 175 12.85 26.36 6.01
C TRP A 175 14.32 26.47 6.45
N ALA A 176 15.15 25.50 6.08
CA ALA A 176 16.59 25.56 6.34
C ALA A 176 17.25 26.74 5.61
N GLY A 177 16.88 26.97 4.34
CA GLY A 177 17.37 28.12 3.57
C GLY A 177 17.00 29.47 4.19
N MET A 178 15.73 29.64 4.58
CA MET A 178 15.26 30.86 5.25
C MET A 178 15.95 31.09 6.61
N ALA A 179 16.17 30.03 7.39
CA ALA A 179 16.89 30.12 8.66
C ALA A 179 18.33 30.60 8.45
N LYS A 180 19.03 30.04 7.45
CA LYS A 180 20.41 30.39 7.13
C LYS A 180 20.54 31.83 6.62
N GLU A 181 19.65 32.24 5.72
CA GLU A 181 19.62 33.62 5.22
C GLU A 181 19.33 34.60 6.36
N THR A 182 18.35 34.30 7.22
CA THR A 182 18.02 35.16 8.36
C THR A 182 19.18 35.28 9.34
N ALA A 183 19.88 34.19 9.64
CA ALA A 183 21.09 34.22 10.49
C ALA A 183 22.19 35.10 9.88
N HIS A 184 22.39 35.01 8.56
CA HIS A 184 23.34 35.87 7.87
C HIS A 184 22.94 37.34 7.98
N GLN A 185 21.66 37.67 7.73
CA GLN A 185 21.14 39.04 7.84
C GLN A 185 21.18 39.59 9.27
N LEU A 186 21.05 38.74 10.30
CA LEU A 186 21.19 39.14 11.71
C LEU A 186 22.65 39.31 12.15
N GLY A 187 23.61 38.68 11.47
CA GLY A 187 25.03 38.74 11.85
C GLY A 187 25.62 40.15 11.78
N THR A 188 25.29 40.92 10.75
CA THR A 188 25.77 42.30 10.55
C THR A 188 25.31 43.27 11.65
N PRO A 189 24.00 43.44 11.93
CA PRO A 189 23.56 44.35 12.99
C PRO A 189 24.04 43.91 14.37
N LEU A 190 24.17 42.60 14.60
CA LEU A 190 24.67 42.09 15.87
C LEU A 190 26.16 42.40 16.09
N SER A 191 26.97 42.30 15.02
CA SER A 191 28.38 42.70 15.06
C SER A 191 28.53 44.19 15.38
N SER A 192 27.65 45.04 14.82
CA SER A 192 27.58 46.47 15.17
C SER A 192 27.21 46.70 16.64
N LEU A 193 26.23 45.96 17.18
CA LEU A 193 25.86 46.03 18.61
C LEU A 193 27.02 45.62 19.51
N HIS A 194 27.75 44.57 19.14
CA HIS A 194 28.93 44.15 19.88
C HIS A 194 30.00 45.25 19.91
N GLY A 195 30.24 45.92 18.77
CA GLY A 195 31.14 47.08 18.71
C GLY A 195 30.72 48.25 19.60
N TRP A 196 29.41 48.57 19.66
CA TRP A 196 28.90 49.60 20.57
C TRP A 196 29.06 49.22 22.04
N VAL A 197 28.81 47.96 22.40
CA VAL A 197 29.03 47.46 23.77
C VAL A 197 30.51 47.52 24.14
N GLU A 198 31.41 47.24 23.20
CA GLU A 198 32.86 47.35 23.43
C GLU A 198 33.28 48.80 23.69
N MET A 199 32.80 49.75 22.88
CA MET A 199 33.07 51.18 23.07
C MET A 199 32.56 51.70 24.43
N LEU A 200 31.44 51.16 24.94
CA LEU A 200 30.88 51.57 26.22
C LEU A 200 31.70 51.09 27.43
N LYS A 201 32.59 50.10 27.27
CA LYS A 201 33.50 49.62 28.33
C LYS A 201 34.52 50.66 28.76
N ASP A 202 34.83 51.63 27.89
CA ASP A 202 35.83 52.66 28.16
C ASP A 202 35.40 53.65 29.26
N ASN A 203 34.09 53.69 29.59
CA ASN A 203 33.57 54.51 30.68
C ASN A 203 33.20 53.63 31.91
N PRO A 204 33.89 53.79 33.05
CA PRO A 204 33.63 53.04 34.28
C PRO A 204 32.20 53.15 34.80
N ASP A 205 31.52 54.28 34.55
CA ASP A 205 30.15 54.50 35.02
C ASP A 205 29.12 53.55 34.35
N ASN A 206 29.48 52.93 33.23
CA ASN A 206 28.62 52.04 32.46
C ASN A 206 28.77 50.55 32.82
N GLU A 207 29.65 50.20 33.76
CA GLU A 207 30.11 48.82 33.96
C GLU A 207 28.97 47.80 34.16
N MET A 208 27.98 48.14 34.99
CA MET A 208 26.81 47.27 35.22
C MET A 208 25.93 47.12 33.96
N MET A 209 25.76 48.19 33.18
CA MET A 209 24.92 48.19 31.97
C MET A 209 25.60 47.38 30.86
N VAL A 210 26.91 47.56 30.69
CA VAL A 210 27.75 46.84 29.74
C VAL A 210 27.78 45.35 30.04
N GLN A 211 27.84 44.95 31.32
CA GLN A 211 27.79 43.53 31.68
C GLN A 211 26.49 42.85 31.23
N GLU A 212 25.34 43.48 31.45
CA GLU A 212 24.04 42.92 31.02
C GLU A 212 23.88 42.94 29.49
N MET A 213 24.22 44.06 28.83
CA MET A 213 24.17 44.15 27.37
C MET A 213 25.11 43.14 26.68
N SER A 214 26.30 42.90 27.25
CA SER A 214 27.23 41.89 26.74
C SER A 214 26.64 40.48 26.80
N LYS A 215 25.94 40.14 27.89
CA LYS A 215 25.26 38.84 28.03
C LYS A 215 24.18 38.66 26.97
N ASP A 216 23.36 39.69 26.72
CA ASP A 216 22.28 39.63 25.74
C ASP A 216 22.78 39.57 24.30
N VAL A 217 23.80 40.38 23.95
CA VAL A 217 24.41 40.36 22.62
C VAL A 217 25.08 39.02 22.34
N GLU A 218 25.82 38.45 23.30
CA GLU A 218 26.44 37.14 23.13
C GLU A 218 25.39 36.03 22.99
N ARG A 219 24.28 36.12 23.73
CA ARG A 219 23.16 35.19 23.57
C ARG A 219 22.54 35.28 22.19
N LEU A 220 22.29 36.48 21.67
CA LEU A 220 21.78 36.68 20.31
C LEU A 220 22.75 36.14 19.25
N ARG A 221 24.07 36.25 19.50
CA ARG A 221 25.13 35.71 18.62
C ARG A 221 25.05 34.22 18.52
N LEU A 222 24.98 33.56 19.68
CA LEU A 222 24.86 32.12 19.76
C LEU A 222 23.57 31.61 19.12
N VAL A 223 22.45 32.34 19.28
CA VAL A 223 21.19 32.02 18.58
C VAL A 223 21.38 32.16 17.06
N SER A 224 21.93 33.28 16.58
CA SER A 224 22.17 33.49 15.14
C SER A 224 23.09 32.42 14.54
N ASP A 225 24.19 32.09 15.22
CA ASP A 225 25.13 31.03 14.81
C ASP A 225 24.44 29.66 14.70
N ARG A 226 23.55 29.32 15.65
CA ARG A 226 22.76 28.08 15.60
C ARG A 226 21.79 28.08 14.42
N PHE A 227 21.07 29.17 14.18
CA PHE A 227 20.18 29.30 13.02
C PHE A 227 20.95 29.20 11.69
N GLY A 228 22.16 29.77 11.60
CA GLY A 228 23.03 29.68 10.42
C GLY A 228 23.52 28.26 10.12
N LYS A 229 23.53 27.39 11.14
CA LYS A 229 23.91 25.98 11.02
C LYS A 229 22.74 25.04 10.71
N ILE A 230 21.48 25.51 10.75
CA ILE A 230 20.30 24.69 10.40
C ILE A 230 20.42 24.22 8.94
N GLY A 231 20.38 22.89 8.74
CA GLY A 231 20.48 22.27 7.42
C GLY A 231 21.89 22.22 6.82
N SER A 232 22.91 22.68 7.54
CA SER A 232 24.32 22.43 7.19
C SER A 232 24.76 21.04 7.62
N THR A 233 25.72 20.44 6.91
CA THR A 233 26.43 19.26 7.39
C THR A 233 27.23 19.64 8.66
N PRO A 234 27.02 18.96 9.80
CA PRO A 234 27.76 19.26 11.03
C PRO A 234 29.27 19.14 10.80
N GLN A 235 30.03 20.19 11.16
CA GLN A 235 31.48 20.11 11.19
C GLN A 235 31.92 19.45 12.49
N LEU A 236 32.52 18.26 12.36
CA LEU A 236 32.93 17.46 13.51
C LEU A 236 34.40 17.74 13.86
N GLU A 237 34.59 18.31 15.04
CA GLU A 237 35.90 18.63 15.62
C GLU A 237 36.19 17.67 16.77
N SER A 238 37.48 17.38 16.99
CA SER A 238 37.90 16.57 18.15
C SER A 238 37.69 17.40 19.41
N HIS A 239 36.77 16.97 20.26
CA HIS A 239 36.43 17.66 21.49
C HIS A 239 36.32 16.67 22.66
N ASP A 240 36.64 17.13 23.87
CA ASP A 240 36.41 16.35 25.08
C ASP A 240 34.92 16.39 25.43
N ILE A 241 34.23 15.28 25.18
CA ILE A 241 32.79 15.16 25.47
C ILE A 241 32.53 15.31 26.95
N LEU A 242 33.44 14.85 27.82
CA LEU A 242 33.20 14.90 29.26
C LEU A 242 33.10 16.34 29.76
N SER A 243 34.00 17.21 29.28
CA SER A 243 33.95 18.65 29.50
C SER A 243 32.64 19.28 28.97
N GLN A 244 32.23 18.90 27.76
CA GLN A 244 31.00 19.40 27.13
C GLN A 244 29.74 19.02 27.93
N VAL A 245 29.60 17.74 28.28
CA VAL A 245 28.47 17.22 29.07
C VAL A 245 28.42 17.86 30.46
N ASN A 246 29.57 18.02 31.12
CA ASN A 246 29.63 18.70 32.42
C ASN A 246 29.17 20.16 32.32
N SER A 247 29.59 20.88 31.27
CA SER A 247 29.15 22.25 31.02
C SER A 247 27.63 22.35 30.80
N MET A 248 27.07 21.40 30.05
CA MET A 248 25.63 21.33 29.78
C MET A 248 24.82 20.96 31.03
N VAL A 249 25.32 20.03 31.85
CA VAL A 249 24.71 19.66 33.13
C VAL A 249 24.75 20.84 34.11
N GLU A 250 25.87 21.57 34.21
CA GLU A 250 25.95 22.78 35.04
C GLU A 250 24.97 23.87 34.57
N TYR A 251 24.83 24.05 33.25
CA TYR A 251 23.88 24.99 32.68
C TYR A 251 22.43 24.64 33.06
N ILE A 252 22.04 23.37 32.90
CA ILE A 252 20.69 22.89 33.28
C ILE A 252 20.50 22.99 34.80
N ARG A 253 21.52 22.65 35.60
CA ARG A 253 21.48 22.72 37.07
C ARG A 253 21.14 24.12 37.57
N LYS A 254 21.69 25.17 36.95
CA LYS A 254 21.38 26.57 37.29
C LYS A 254 19.91 26.95 37.05
N ARG A 255 19.18 26.20 36.22
CA ARG A 255 17.77 26.46 35.85
C ARG A 255 16.79 25.44 36.40
N ALA A 256 17.29 24.35 36.96
CA ALA A 256 16.47 23.28 37.51
C ALA A 256 15.96 23.65 38.91
N PRO A 257 14.78 23.16 39.31
CA PRO A 257 14.31 23.29 40.69
C PRO A 257 15.30 22.62 41.67
N GLY A 258 15.51 23.22 42.85
CA GLY A 258 16.48 22.72 43.84
C GLY A 258 16.24 21.30 44.40
N LYS A 259 15.17 20.62 43.99
CA LYS A 259 14.86 19.23 44.33
C LYS A 259 15.50 18.22 43.36
N VAL A 260 16.10 18.67 42.27
CA VAL A 260 16.70 17.79 41.24
C VAL A 260 18.20 17.63 41.50
N LYS A 261 18.67 16.38 41.62
CA LYS A 261 20.09 16.04 41.71
C LYS A 261 20.60 15.58 40.35
N PHE A 262 21.72 16.15 39.92
CA PHE A 262 22.40 15.77 38.68
C PHE A 262 23.71 15.05 39.02
N SER A 263 23.97 13.92 38.35
CA SER A 263 25.24 13.18 38.43
C SER A 263 25.70 12.83 37.03
N VAL A 264 26.99 13.05 36.74
CA VAL A 264 27.66 12.58 35.53
C VAL A 264 28.59 11.45 35.93
N ASP A 265 28.40 10.26 35.35
CA ASP A 265 29.28 9.11 35.57
C ASP A 265 30.18 8.94 34.34
N SER A 266 31.50 9.08 34.55
CA SER A 266 32.51 8.92 33.51
C SER A 266 33.21 7.55 33.54
N HIS A 267 32.78 6.65 34.44
CA HIS A 267 33.36 5.32 34.64
C HIS A 267 34.90 5.32 34.76
N GLY A 268 35.46 6.33 35.43
CA GLY A 268 36.91 6.46 35.66
C GLY A 268 37.70 7.11 34.52
N SER A 269 37.02 7.59 33.47
CA SER A 269 37.66 8.36 32.40
C SER A 269 37.72 9.84 32.76
N ASN A 270 38.91 10.45 32.63
CA ASN A 270 39.11 11.89 32.89
C ASN A 270 39.03 12.75 31.63
N VAL A 271 39.23 12.16 30.46
CA VAL A 271 39.16 12.82 29.14
C VAL A 271 38.56 11.83 28.16
N LEU A 272 37.56 12.25 27.39
CA LEU A 272 36.90 11.39 26.41
C LEU A 272 36.74 12.14 25.09
N ILE A 273 37.72 11.93 24.20
CA ILE A 273 37.77 12.62 22.91
C ILE A 273 36.85 11.93 21.91
N ALA A 274 35.96 12.71 21.31
CA ALA A 274 35.15 12.26 20.17
C ALA A 274 34.98 13.39 19.16
N ARG A 275 34.54 13.02 17.96
CA ARG A 275 34.25 13.99 16.88
C ARG A 275 32.81 14.46 17.01
N ILE A 276 32.62 15.66 17.56
CA ILE A 276 31.30 16.28 17.75
C ILE A 276 31.27 17.67 17.11
N SER A 277 30.08 18.23 16.91
CA SER A 277 29.90 19.66 16.62
C SER A 277 29.43 20.33 17.90
N PRO A 278 30.30 20.96 18.71
CA PRO A 278 29.95 21.50 20.04
C PRO A 278 28.67 22.37 20.05
N PRO A 279 28.49 23.35 19.15
CA PRO A 279 27.28 24.19 19.16
C PRO A 279 25.99 23.50 18.72
N LEU A 280 26.04 22.27 18.19
CA LEU A 280 24.88 21.42 17.90
C LEU A 280 24.70 20.30 18.94
N PHE A 281 25.69 20.11 19.81
CA PHE A 281 25.69 19.13 20.89
C PHE A 281 25.04 19.70 22.17
N ASP A 282 25.17 21.02 22.39
CA ASP A 282 24.54 21.81 23.46
C ASP A 282 23.08 22.22 23.22
#